data_AF-A0A1Z8X638-F1
#
_entry.id   AF-A0A1Z8X638-F1
#
_cell.length_a   1.000
_cell.length_b   1.000
_cell.length_c   1.000
_cell.angle_alpha   90.00
_cell.angle_beta   90.00
_cell.angle_gamma   90.00
#
_symmetry.space_group_name_H-M   'P 1'
#
loop_
_entity.id
_entity.type
_entity.pdbx_description
1 polymer ?
#
loop_
_entity_poly.entity_id
_entity_poly.type
_entity_poly.pdbx_seq_one_letter_code
_entity_poly.pdbx_strand_id
1 'polypeptide(L)'
;MLNFLSFFKISKNNHALRHWKLQRLSAVFLLLLLFPWSIIIIFNLGDFSYNLSVSLIKNPIIFLYLNLIIIFTCFHSKLGIEIIIEDYVNNKALQYQLLVLSLFIHFFIFFIGIFSLFNIFLGSGE
;
A
#
# COMPACT_ATOMS: atom_id res chain seq x y z
N MET A 1 24.35 -21.80 14.37
CA MET A 1 24.05 -20.82 13.31
C MET A 1 22.54 -20.67 13.25
N LEU A 2 21.98 -19.57 13.73
CA LEU A 2 20.53 -19.33 13.73
C LEU A 2 20.03 -19.43 12.29
N ASN A 3 19.17 -20.42 12.03
CA ASN A 3 18.67 -20.67 10.69
C ASN A 3 17.66 -19.57 10.35
N PHE A 4 18.11 -18.54 9.60
CA PHE A 4 17.26 -17.47 9.07
C PHE A 4 16.03 -18.02 8.33
N LEU A 5 16.13 -19.24 7.79
CA LEU A 5 15.04 -19.97 7.14
C LEU A 5 13.90 -20.37 8.10
N SER A 6 14.14 -20.43 9.41
CA SER A 6 13.10 -20.74 10.39
C SER A 6 12.11 -19.59 10.61
N PHE A 7 12.51 -18.35 10.34
CA PHE A 7 11.64 -17.18 10.40
C PHE A 7 10.53 -17.23 9.32
N PHE A 8 10.81 -17.88 8.20
CA PHE A 8 9.89 -18.04 7.07
C PHE A 8 9.14 -19.38 7.06
N LYS A 9 9.39 -20.27 8.03
CA LYS A 9 8.67 -21.55 8.12
C LYS A 9 7.29 -21.31 8.77
N ILE A 10 6.46 -20.62 8.01
CA ILE A 10 5.10 -20.25 8.36
C ILE A 10 4.20 -21.49 8.19
N SER A 11 3.43 -21.82 9.22
CA SER A 11 2.37 -22.83 9.15
C SER A 11 1.43 -22.53 7.97
N LYS A 12 1.43 -23.40 6.95
CA LYS A 12 0.74 -23.20 5.66
C LYS A 12 -0.77 -22.93 5.80
N ASN A 13 -1.46 -23.65 6.68
CA ASN A 13 -2.93 -23.63 6.74
C ASN A 13 -3.51 -22.35 7.38
N ASN A 14 -2.96 -21.92 8.52
CA ASN A 14 -3.42 -20.68 9.16
C ASN A 14 -2.98 -19.43 8.40
N HIS A 15 -1.87 -19.52 7.67
CA HIS A 15 -1.35 -18.38 6.90
C HIS A 15 -2.19 -18.07 5.68
N ALA A 16 -2.56 -19.09 4.89
CA ALA A 16 -3.39 -18.89 3.70
C ALA A 16 -4.76 -18.31 4.05
N LEU A 17 -5.42 -18.84 5.10
CA LEU A 17 -6.72 -18.30 5.54
C LEU A 17 -6.60 -16.87 6.07
N ARG A 18 -5.56 -16.56 6.85
CA ARG A 18 -5.31 -15.20 7.34
C ARG A 18 -5.04 -14.24 6.18
N HIS A 19 -4.19 -14.64 5.24
CA HIS A 19 -3.85 -13.86 4.05
C HIS A 19 -5.09 -13.57 3.21
N TRP A 20 -5.90 -14.60 2.97
CA TRP A 20 -7.19 -14.47 2.29
C TRP A 20 -8.10 -13.45 2.99
N LYS A 21 -8.29 -13.57 4.31
CA LYS A 21 -9.13 -12.64 5.09
C LYS A 21 -8.62 -11.20 5.00
N LEU A 22 -7.31 -11.00 5.14
CA LEU A 22 -6.68 -9.68 5.07
C LEU A 22 -6.82 -9.02 3.69
N GLN A 23 -6.77 -9.80 2.60
CA GLN A 23 -7.05 -9.28 1.27
C GLN A 23 -8.49 -8.77 1.13
N ARG A 24 -9.49 -9.48 1.67
CA ARG A 24 -10.91 -9.08 1.55
C ARG A 24 -11.21 -7.88 2.43
N LEU A 25 -10.68 -7.87 3.65
CA LEU A 25 -10.81 -6.73 4.58
C LEU A 25 -10.18 -5.46 3.99
N SER A 26 -8.98 -5.56 3.42
CA SER A 26 -8.34 -4.40 2.78
C SER A 26 -9.07 -3.96 1.50
N ALA A 27 -9.58 -4.89 0.69
CA ALA A 27 -10.40 -4.57 -0.48
C ALA A 27 -11.68 -3.82 -0.08
N VAL A 28 -12.38 -4.28 0.96
CA VAL A 28 -13.58 -3.61 1.48
C VAL A 28 -13.25 -2.20 1.96
N PHE A 29 -12.16 -2.03 2.71
CA PHE A 29 -11.75 -0.71 3.18
C PHE A 29 -11.41 0.23 2.02
N LEU A 30 -10.65 -0.24 1.02
CA LEU A 30 -10.30 0.56 -0.15
C LEU A 30 -11.53 0.90 -1.00
N LEU A 31 -12.33 -0.10 -1.37
CA LEU A 31 -13.43 0.06 -2.32
C LEU A 31 -14.67 0.71 -1.72
N LEU A 32 -15.06 0.33 -0.49
CA LEU A 32 -16.32 0.81 0.09
C LEU A 32 -16.15 2.07 0.93
N LEU A 33 -14.98 2.27 1.56
CA LEU A 33 -14.77 3.43 2.44
C LEU A 33 -13.95 4.52 1.75
N LEU A 34 -12.80 4.18 1.16
CA LEU A 34 -11.89 5.19 0.62
C LEU A 34 -12.28 5.65 -0.78
N PHE A 35 -12.64 4.74 -1.68
CA PHE A 35 -12.89 5.06 -3.09
C PHE A 35 -14.04 6.07 -3.33
N PRO A 36 -15.21 5.98 -2.66
CA PRO A 36 -16.27 6.96 -2.86
C PRO A 36 -15.85 8.37 -2.40
N TRP A 37 -15.04 8.46 -1.35
CA TRP A 37 -14.49 9.73 -0.89
C TRP A 37 -13.51 10.32 -1.91
N SER A 38 -12.69 9.49 -2.58
CA SER A 38 -11.78 9.95 -3.64
C SER A 38 -12.57 10.63 -4.75
N ILE A 39 -13.68 10.02 -5.15
CA ILE A 39 -14.58 10.54 -6.17
C ILE A 39 -15.10 11.92 -5.73
N ILE A 40 -15.62 12.04 -4.51
CA ILE A 40 -16.16 13.31 -4.01
C ILE A 40 -15.09 14.42 -4.00
N ILE A 41 -13.86 14.13 -3.54
CA ILE A 41 -12.76 15.12 -3.57
C ILE A 41 -12.47 15.56 -5.00
N ILE A 42 -12.31 14.60 -5.92
CA ILE A 42 -11.93 14.86 -7.31
C ILE A 42 -13.01 15.66 -8.06
N PHE A 43 -14.29 15.34 -7.84
CA PHE A 43 -15.39 16.07 -8.48
C PHE A 43 -15.57 17.49 -7.95
N ASN A 44 -15.24 17.74 -6.67
CA ASN A 44 -15.36 19.06 -6.05
C ASN A 44 -14.14 19.98 -6.30
N LEU A 45 -13.05 19.44 -6.83
CA LEU A 45 -11.79 20.15 -7.01
C LEU A 45 -11.87 21.27 -8.07
N GLY A 46 -12.68 21.07 -9.12
CA GLY A 46 -12.89 22.04 -10.20
C GLY A 46 -11.72 22.17 -11.19
N ASP A 47 -10.49 22.28 -10.69
CA ASP A 47 -9.25 22.18 -11.46
C ASP A 47 -8.18 21.33 -10.73
N PHE A 48 -7.09 21.00 -11.42
CA PHE A 48 -5.99 20.18 -10.90
C PHE A 48 -4.67 20.96 -10.84
N SER A 49 -4.73 22.25 -10.52
CA SER A 49 -3.54 23.09 -10.40
C SER A 49 -2.65 22.66 -9.24
N TYR A 50 -1.34 22.92 -9.37
CA TYR A 50 -0.35 22.62 -8.33
C TYR A 50 -0.71 23.29 -6.99
N ASN A 51 -1.06 24.58 -7.05
CA ASN A 51 -1.40 25.37 -5.85
C ASN A 51 -2.61 24.81 -5.12
N LEU A 52 -3.67 24.42 -5.84
CA LEU A 52 -4.83 23.79 -5.23
C LEU A 52 -4.49 22.44 -4.61
N SER A 53 -3.69 21.61 -5.31
CA SER A 53 -3.24 20.31 -4.79
C SER A 53 -2.46 20.45 -3.47
N VAL A 54 -1.51 21.40 -3.41
CA VAL A 54 -0.76 21.69 -2.18
C VAL A 54 -1.70 22.17 -1.07
N SER A 55 -2.63 23.08 -1.39
CA SER A 55 -3.58 23.61 -0.41
C SER A 55 -4.51 22.53 0.17
N LEU A 56 -4.94 21.56 -0.66
CA LEU A 56 -5.73 20.43 -0.21
C LEU A 56 -4.94 19.51 0.71
N ILE A 57 -3.69 19.18 0.36
CA ILE A 57 -2.85 18.31 1.19
C ILE A 57 -2.53 18.97 2.54
N LYS A 58 -2.44 20.31 2.59
CA LYS A 58 -2.30 21.06 3.87
C LYS A 58 -3.54 20.94 4.77
N ASN A 59 -4.71 20.49 4.28
CA ASN A 59 -5.84 20.15 5.13
C ASN A 59 -5.57 18.83 5.89
N PRO A 60 -5.64 18.81 7.24
CA PRO A 60 -5.28 17.62 8.03
C PRO A 60 -6.16 16.40 7.75
N ILE A 61 -7.43 16.60 7.37
CA ILE A 61 -8.34 15.49 7.05
C ILE A 61 -7.92 14.84 5.74
N ILE A 62 -7.62 15.66 4.72
CA ILE A 62 -7.16 15.16 3.41
C ILE A 62 -5.78 14.51 3.55
N PHE A 63 -4.88 15.13 4.31
CA PHE A 63 -3.58 14.55 4.63
C PHE A 63 -3.72 13.13 5.24
N LEU A 64 -4.50 12.98 6.31
CA LEU A 64 -4.73 11.68 6.95
C LEU A 64 -5.37 10.68 5.99
N TYR A 65 -6.34 11.13 5.21
CA TYR A 65 -7.01 10.31 4.21
C TYR A 65 -6.05 9.78 3.12
N LEU A 66 -5.18 10.62 2.56
CA LEU A 66 -4.19 10.21 1.56
C LEU A 66 -3.16 9.24 2.15
N ASN A 67 -2.75 9.45 3.40
CA ASN A 67 -1.89 8.48 4.11
C ASN A 67 -2.59 7.12 4.26
N LEU A 68 -3.88 7.09 4.61
CA LEU A 68 -4.67 5.86 4.67
C LEU A 68 -4.75 5.16 3.30
N ILE A 69 -4.95 5.90 2.20
CA ILE A 69 -4.91 5.33 0.85
C ILE A 69 -3.56 4.63 0.61
N ILE A 70 -2.43 5.29 0.91
CA ILE A 70 -1.10 4.72 0.69
C ILE A 70 -0.92 3.46 1.52
N ILE A 71 -1.24 3.50 2.82
CA ILE A 71 -1.12 2.36 3.73
C ILE A 71 -1.90 1.16 3.19
N PHE A 72 -3.20 1.35 2.93
CA PHE A 72 -4.08 0.24 2.55
C PHE A 72 -3.83 -0.26 1.12
N THR A 73 -3.48 0.62 0.18
CA THR A 73 -3.18 0.23 -1.21
C THR A 73 -1.87 -0.56 -1.26
N CYS A 74 -0.81 -0.09 -0.59
CA CYS A 74 0.45 -0.83 -0.51
C CYS A 74 0.24 -2.19 0.18
N PHE A 75 -0.53 -2.23 1.25
CA PHE A 75 -0.86 -3.48 1.95
C PHE A 75 -1.63 -4.45 1.05
N HIS A 76 -2.70 -3.99 0.42
CA HIS A 76 -3.54 -4.81 -0.46
C HIS A 76 -2.76 -5.33 -1.67
N SER A 77 -2.03 -4.43 -2.36
CA SER A 77 -1.20 -4.75 -3.52
C SER A 77 -0.12 -5.76 -3.18
N LYS A 78 0.57 -5.59 -2.03
CA LYS A 78 1.60 -6.52 -1.58
C LYS A 78 1.04 -7.92 -1.43
N LEU A 79 -0.11 -8.07 -0.76
CA LEU A 79 -0.77 -9.37 -0.62
C LEU A 79 -1.20 -9.93 -1.99
N GLY A 80 -1.75 -9.10 -2.87
CA GLY A 80 -2.18 -9.55 -4.21
C GLY A 80 -1.03 -10.07 -5.06
N ILE A 81 0.08 -9.34 -5.11
CA ILE A 81 1.28 -9.69 -5.88
C ILE A 81 1.93 -10.97 -5.34
N GLU A 82 1.91 -11.21 -4.02
CA GLU A 82 2.40 -12.48 -3.46
C GLU A 82 1.65 -13.68 -4.05
N ILE A 83 0.31 -13.64 -4.13
CA ILE A 83 -0.47 -14.74 -4.71
C ILE A 83 -0.14 -14.92 -6.19
N ILE A 84 -0.05 -13.83 -6.95
CA ILE A 84 0.31 -13.91 -8.38
C ILE A 84 1.69 -14.58 -8.53
N ILE A 85 2.68 -14.20 -7.72
CA ILE A 85 4.02 -14.82 -7.80
C ILE A 85 3.95 -16.30 -7.40
N GLU A 86 3.21 -16.64 -6.34
CA GLU A 86 3.07 -18.01 -5.86
C GLU A 86 2.36 -18.94 -6.85
N ASP A 87 1.38 -18.42 -7.59
CA ASP A 87 0.56 -19.19 -8.54
C ASP A 87 1.24 -19.34 -9.92
N TYR A 88 2.01 -18.33 -10.35
CA TYR A 88 2.53 -18.29 -11.72
C TYR A 88 4.05 -18.55 -11.85
N VAL A 89 4.82 -18.55 -10.76
CA VAL A 89 6.29 -18.77 -10.81
C VAL A 89 6.65 -20.16 -10.28
N ASN A 90 6.85 -21.11 -11.19
CA ASN A 90 7.17 -22.50 -10.84
C ASN A 90 8.59 -22.70 -10.32
N ASN A 91 9.56 -21.89 -10.77
CA ASN A 91 10.94 -21.96 -10.31
C ASN A 91 11.05 -21.38 -8.89
N LYS A 92 11.37 -22.23 -7.90
CA LYS A 92 11.38 -21.84 -6.48
C LYS A 92 12.41 -20.79 -6.10
N ALA A 93 13.57 -20.77 -6.76
CA ALA A 93 14.58 -19.74 -6.52
C ALA A 93 14.13 -18.38 -7.04
N LEU A 94 13.59 -18.34 -8.26
CA LEU A 94 13.05 -17.13 -8.86
C LEU A 94 11.82 -16.61 -8.09
N GLN A 95 10.91 -17.50 -7.70
CA GLN A 95 9.74 -17.17 -6.90
C GLN A 95 10.15 -16.44 -5.61
N TYR A 96 11.13 -16.97 -4.88
CA TYR A 96 11.64 -16.35 -3.66
C TYR A 96 12.26 -14.97 -3.92
N GLN A 97 13.10 -14.83 -4.96
CA GLN A 97 13.70 -13.55 -5.33
C GLN A 97 12.64 -12.49 -5.65
N LEU A 98 11.58 -12.86 -6.37
CA LEU A 98 10.48 -11.97 -6.72
C LEU A 98 9.64 -11.57 -5.50
N LEU A 99 9.40 -12.49 -4.55
CA LEU A 99 8.71 -12.15 -3.30
C LEU A 99 9.51 -11.13 -2.47
N VAL A 100 10.82 -11.32 -2.36
CA VAL A 100 11.72 -10.37 -1.67
C VAL A 100 11.75 -9.02 -2.39
N LEU A 101 11.88 -9.02 -3.72
CA LEU A 101 11.86 -7.80 -4.52
C LEU A 101 10.53 -7.05 -4.36
N SER A 102 9.40 -7.76 -4.42
CA SER A 102 8.07 -7.20 -4.19
C SER A 102 7.99 -6.52 -2.82
N LEU A 103 8.51 -7.16 -1.76
CA LEU A 103 8.54 -6.55 -0.42
C LEU A 103 9.33 -5.24 -0.40
N PHE A 104 10.52 -5.20 -1.01
CA PHE A 104 11.32 -3.97 -1.08
C PHE A 104 10.62 -2.87 -1.86
N ILE A 105 10.05 -3.19 -3.03
CA ILE A 105 9.31 -2.22 -3.86
C ILE A 105 8.16 -1.59 -3.05
N HIS A 106 7.34 -2.40 -2.39
CA HIS A 106 6.23 -1.88 -1.58
C HIS A 106 6.71 -1.06 -0.39
N PHE A 107 7.81 -1.46 0.26
CA PHE A 107 8.41 -0.69 1.36
C PHE A 107 8.89 0.69 0.88
N PHE A 108 9.58 0.76 -0.26
CA PHE A 108 10.03 2.04 -0.82
C PHE A 108 8.87 2.93 -1.25
N ILE A 109 7.86 2.39 -1.96
CA ILE A 109 6.67 3.15 -2.36
C ILE A 109 5.94 3.69 -1.12
N PHE A 110 5.75 2.85 -0.10
CA PHE A 110 5.16 3.26 1.15
C PHE A 110 5.93 4.42 1.80
N PHE A 111 7.25 4.25 1.98
CA PHE A 111 8.07 5.24 2.64
C PHE A 111 8.12 6.57 1.88
N ILE A 112 8.37 6.52 0.57
CA ILE A 112 8.40 7.70 -0.30
C ILE A 112 7.05 8.41 -0.28
N GLY A 113 5.94 7.68 -0.44
CA GLY A 113 4.61 8.27 -0.47
C GLY A 113 4.25 8.99 0.83
N ILE A 114 4.47 8.34 1.98
CA ILE A 114 4.23 8.95 3.29
C ILE A 114 5.15 10.17 3.48
N PHE A 115 6.46 10.02 3.23
CA PHE A 115 7.43 11.10 3.38
C PHE A 115 7.09 12.33 2.51
N SER A 116 6.68 12.11 1.26
CA SER A 116 6.23 13.18 0.35
C SER A 116 5.02 13.93 0.90
N LEU A 117 3.99 13.22 1.40
CA LEU A 117 2.83 13.88 2.01
C LEU A 117 3.21 14.70 3.23
N PHE A 118 4.10 14.18 4.09
CA PHE A 118 4.57 14.91 5.27
C PHE A 118 5.34 16.18 4.90
N ASN A 119 6.20 16.14 3.88
CA ASN A 119 6.91 17.33 3.42
C ASN A 119 5.96 18.41 2.88
N ILE A 120 4.96 18.02 2.09
CA ILE A 120 3.95 18.96 1.58
C ILE A 120 3.12 19.55 2.73
N PHE A 121 2.70 18.71 3.67
CA PHE A 121 1.90 19.12 4.83
C PHE A 121 2.65 20.11 5.75
N LEU A 122 3.95 19.87 5.98
CA LEU A 122 4.81 20.73 6.80
C LEU A 122 5.32 21.98 6.05
N GLY A 123 5.21 22.02 4.73
CA GLY A 123 5.68 23.15 3.91
C GLY A 123 7.20 23.22 3.76
N SER A 124 7.91 22.09 3.87
CA SER A 124 9.39 22.04 3.82
C SER A 124 10.01 22.28 2.43
N GLY A 125 9.20 22.60 1.41
CA GLY A 125 9.61 22.83 0.03
C GLY A 125 9.27 24.21 -0.52
N GLU A 126 8.93 25.17 0.35
CA GLU A 126 8.81 26.60 0.05
C GLU A 126 10.05 27.36 0.52
#